data_AF-A0A535E205-F1
#
_entry.id   AF-A0A535E205-F1
#
_cell.length_a   1.000
_cell.length_b   1.000
_cell.length_c   1.000
_cell.angle_alpha   90.00
_cell.angle_beta   90.00
_cell.angle_gamma   90.00
#
_symmetry.space_group_name_H-M   'P 1'
#
loop_
_entity.id
_entity.type
_entity.pdbx_description
1 polymer ?
#
loop_
_entity_poly.entity_id
_entity_poly.type
_entity_poly.pdbx_seq_one_letter_code
_entity_poly.pdbx_strand_id
1 'polypeptide(L)'
;MVAPPEVLLLEDDLQELRALEEVVRGASLEPVAASGPAQALTRLEHHDPLLAVIDLDMSRAPASERRAGVHDVLRRLHLHHLNCIPLVYSAGVETIDDQARVYESHPHALFQSKRHGLPRLLQRIEGLLGGRVGDLALRRGVVVHVPSGRTTNHRVAVTLLAARRANRGVVLRESDARAARRLNDWLDEVGSNVLVRALGGRHYQLATRDPRAEP
;
A
#
# COMPACT_ATOMS: atom_id res chain seq x y z
N MET A 1 18.52 2.44 7.27
CA MET A 1 17.55 2.02 6.23
C MET A 1 16.19 2.62 6.55
N VAL A 2 15.95 3.89 6.23
CA VAL A 2 14.65 4.52 6.50
C VAL A 2 14.07 4.95 5.17
N ALA A 3 13.09 4.19 4.70
CA ALA A 3 12.27 4.51 3.54
C ALA A 3 10.90 3.95 3.88
N PRO A 4 10.07 4.68 4.67
CA PRO A 4 8.79 4.19 5.12
C PRO A 4 7.89 3.84 3.92
N PRO A 5 7.00 2.85 4.06
CA PRO A 5 5.97 2.57 3.06
C PRO A 5 5.08 3.81 2.85
N GLU A 6 4.89 4.18 1.59
CA GLU A 6 4.10 5.34 1.18
C GLU A 6 2.62 4.98 0.98
N VAL A 7 1.73 5.93 1.26
CA VAL A 7 0.28 5.86 0.98
C VAL A 7 -0.12 7.08 0.16
N LEU A 8 -0.58 6.88 -1.07
CA LEU A 8 -1.18 7.97 -1.85
C LEU A 8 -2.54 8.33 -1.24
N LEU A 9 -2.77 9.62 -1.00
CA LEU A 9 -4.06 10.15 -0.55
C LEU A 9 -4.60 11.07 -1.64
N LEU A 10 -5.78 10.77 -2.17
CA LEU A 10 -6.49 11.61 -3.13
C LEU A 10 -7.83 12.04 -2.53
N GLU A 11 -7.90 13.30 -2.13
CA GLU A 11 -9.03 13.92 -1.41
C GLU A 11 -9.05 15.42 -1.71
N ASP A 12 -10.15 15.94 -2.24
CA ASP A 12 -10.23 17.33 -2.69
C ASP A 12 -10.64 18.30 -1.57
N ASP A 13 -11.19 17.80 -0.47
CA ASP A 13 -11.39 18.56 0.76
C ASP A 13 -10.09 18.61 1.59
N LEU A 14 -9.53 19.81 1.74
CA LEU A 14 -8.26 19.99 2.45
C LEU A 14 -8.32 19.66 3.95
N GLN A 15 -9.49 19.73 4.59
CA GLN A 15 -9.64 19.32 5.99
C GLN A 15 -9.67 17.79 6.10
N GLU A 16 -10.42 17.12 5.23
CA GLU A 16 -10.42 15.66 5.18
C GLU A 16 -9.05 15.11 4.80
N LEU A 17 -8.36 15.72 3.84
CA LEU A 17 -7.03 15.31 3.41
C LEU A 17 -6.02 15.37 4.58
N ARG A 18 -6.04 16.45 5.38
CA ARG A 18 -5.20 16.58 6.59
C ARG A 18 -5.53 15.52 7.63
N ALA A 19 -6.80 15.20 7.84
CA ALA A 19 -7.19 14.16 8.78
C ALA A 19 -6.75 12.76 8.32
N LEU A 20 -6.85 12.47 7.02
CA LEU A 20 -6.30 11.24 6.42
C LEU A 20 -4.79 11.15 6.59
N GLU A 21 -4.11 12.26 6.37
CA GLU A 21 -2.68 12.44 6.57
C GLU A 21 -2.23 12.10 8.00
N GLU A 22 -2.97 12.53 9.01
CA GLU A 22 -2.70 12.19 10.42
C GLU A 22 -2.91 10.69 10.70
N VAL A 23 -3.98 10.10 10.15
CA VAL A 23 -4.27 8.66 10.29
C VAL A 23 -3.15 7.81 9.70
N VAL A 24 -2.68 8.16 8.50
CA VAL A 24 -1.57 7.44 7.82
C VAL A 24 -0.28 7.54 8.64
N ARG A 25 0.08 8.73 9.11
CA ARG A 25 1.27 8.91 9.96
C ARG A 25 1.17 8.15 11.28
N GLY A 26 -0.02 8.11 11.90
CA GLY A 26 -0.29 7.33 13.10
C GLY A 26 -0.07 5.82 12.91
N ALA A 27 -0.20 5.33 11.67
CA ALA A 27 0.12 3.95 11.28
C ALA A 27 1.60 3.75 10.88
N SER A 28 2.50 4.70 11.16
CA SER A 28 3.91 4.69 10.74
C SER A 28 4.11 4.49 9.23
N LEU A 29 3.19 5.03 8.44
CA LEU A 29 3.23 5.10 6.99
C LEU A 29 3.49 6.55 6.56
N GLU A 30 4.02 6.75 5.36
CA GLU A 30 4.30 8.08 4.81
C GLU A 30 3.19 8.50 3.83
N PRO A 31 2.44 9.58 4.08
CA PRO A 31 1.42 10.03 3.15
C PRO A 31 2.01 10.80 1.98
N VAL A 32 1.52 10.50 0.79
CA VAL A 32 1.76 11.24 -0.44
C VAL A 32 0.43 11.92 -0.80
N ALA A 33 0.23 13.13 -0.30
CA ALA A 33 -1.02 13.85 -0.43
C ALA A 33 -1.22 14.50 -1.81
N ALA A 34 -2.44 14.39 -2.33
CA ALA A 34 -2.90 15.06 -3.54
C ALA A 34 -4.35 15.54 -3.37
N SER A 35 -4.59 16.81 -3.66
CA SER A 35 -5.92 17.45 -3.61
C SER A 35 -6.69 17.39 -4.93
N GLY A 36 -6.21 16.58 -5.87
CA GLY A 36 -6.82 16.43 -7.18
C GLY A 36 -6.14 15.35 -8.04
N PRO A 37 -6.84 14.83 -9.06
CA PRO A 37 -6.34 13.70 -9.85
C PRO A 37 -5.07 14.00 -10.62
N ALA A 38 -4.93 15.21 -11.17
CA ALA A 38 -3.76 15.56 -11.97
C ALA A 38 -2.51 15.69 -11.08
N GLN A 39 -2.65 16.25 -9.89
CA GLN A 39 -1.60 16.24 -8.88
C GLN A 39 -1.23 14.81 -8.48
N ALA A 40 -2.21 13.92 -8.24
CA ALA A 40 -1.95 12.53 -7.90
C ALA A 40 -1.16 11.80 -9.00
N LEU A 41 -1.52 12.01 -10.27
CA LEU A 41 -0.77 11.46 -11.41
C LEU A 41 0.68 11.96 -11.44
N THR A 42 0.93 13.24 -11.20
CA THR A 42 2.29 13.79 -11.10
C THR A 42 3.06 13.19 -9.92
N ARG A 43 2.41 12.97 -8.75
CA ARG A 43 3.07 12.30 -7.62
C ARG A 43 3.50 10.88 -8.00
N LEU A 44 2.67 10.14 -8.71
CA LEU A 44 2.95 8.77 -9.14
C LEU A 44 4.15 8.64 -10.11
N GLU A 45 4.63 9.74 -10.69
CA GLU A 45 5.86 9.73 -11.50
C GLU A 45 7.13 9.55 -10.64
N HIS A 46 7.07 9.92 -9.37
CA HIS A 46 8.22 9.94 -8.46
C HIS A 46 8.06 9.04 -7.23
N HIS A 47 6.81 8.71 -6.88
CA HIS A 47 6.47 7.90 -5.72
C HIS A 47 6.03 6.48 -6.12
N ASP A 48 6.08 5.55 -5.16
CA ASP A 48 5.71 4.15 -5.38
C ASP A 48 4.89 3.63 -4.19
N PRO A 49 3.64 4.11 -4.04
CA PRO A 49 2.83 3.86 -2.87
C PRO A 49 2.43 2.38 -2.75
N LEU A 50 2.44 1.87 -1.52
CA LEU A 50 1.96 0.53 -1.20
C LEU A 50 0.43 0.46 -1.15
N LEU A 51 -0.21 1.58 -0.81
CA LEU A 51 -1.65 1.73 -0.70
C LEU A 51 -2.04 3.08 -1.30
N ALA A 52 -3.21 3.16 -1.92
CA ALA A 52 -3.82 4.42 -2.29
C ALA A 52 -5.20 4.52 -1.62
N VAL A 53 -5.49 5.64 -0.96
CA VAL A 53 -6.81 5.97 -0.44
C VAL A 53 -7.39 7.07 -1.33
N ILE A 54 -8.49 6.75 -2.02
CA ILE A 54 -9.00 7.56 -3.14
C ILE A 54 -10.47 7.90 -2.91
N ASP A 55 -10.81 9.18 -2.77
CA ASP A 55 -12.20 9.59 -2.94
C ASP A 55 -12.58 9.66 -4.44
N LEU A 56 -13.81 9.27 -4.74
CA LEU A 56 -14.39 9.35 -6.08
C LEU A 56 -14.96 10.73 -6.38
N ASP A 57 -15.51 11.40 -5.37
CA ASP A 57 -16.10 12.72 -5.53
C ASP A 57 -15.00 13.78 -5.48
N MET A 58 -14.60 14.25 -6.66
CA MET A 58 -13.61 15.33 -6.84
C MET A 58 -14.29 16.65 -7.24
N SER A 59 -15.54 16.88 -6.81
CA SER A 59 -16.33 18.05 -7.21
C SER A 59 -15.82 19.39 -6.66
N ARG A 60 -15.06 19.38 -5.56
CA ARG A 60 -14.42 20.55 -4.94
C ARG A 60 -13.01 20.79 -5.49
N ALA A 61 -12.46 19.88 -6.28
CA ALA A 61 -11.14 20.04 -6.88
C ALA A 61 -11.08 21.30 -7.79
N PRO A 62 -9.97 22.08 -7.75
CA PRO A 62 -9.79 23.26 -8.60
C PRO A 62 -9.91 22.94 -10.09
N ALA A 63 -10.33 23.92 -10.90
CA ALA A 63 -10.50 23.72 -12.34
C ALA A 63 -9.23 23.23 -13.06
N SER A 64 -8.03 23.58 -12.56
CA SER A 64 -6.74 23.10 -13.07
C SER A 64 -6.56 21.59 -12.98
N GLU A 65 -7.28 20.92 -12.07
CA GLU A 65 -7.23 19.47 -11.86
C GLU A 65 -8.16 18.70 -12.81
N ARG A 66 -9.10 19.37 -13.49
CA ARG A 66 -10.11 18.73 -14.37
C ARG A 66 -9.56 18.11 -15.65
N ARG A 67 -8.25 18.25 -15.92
CA ARG A 67 -7.57 17.62 -17.06
C ARG A 67 -7.40 16.11 -16.91
N ALA A 68 -7.62 15.58 -15.71
CA ALA A 68 -7.61 14.16 -15.41
C ALA A 68 -8.75 13.82 -14.44
N GLY A 69 -9.23 12.58 -14.50
CA GLY A 69 -10.22 12.04 -13.59
C GLY A 69 -9.64 11.03 -12.60
N VAL A 70 -10.42 10.69 -11.58
CA VAL A 70 -10.07 9.62 -10.61
C VAL A 70 -9.82 8.28 -11.32
N HIS A 71 -10.58 7.98 -12.38
CA HIS A 71 -10.39 6.77 -13.18
C HIS A 71 -9.03 6.72 -13.90
N ASP A 72 -8.43 7.87 -14.24
CA ASP A 72 -7.07 7.91 -14.81
C ASP A 72 -6.02 7.54 -13.77
N VAL A 73 -6.22 7.98 -12.51
CA VAL A 73 -5.37 7.60 -11.38
C VAL A 73 -5.47 6.10 -11.12
N LEU A 74 -6.69 5.55 -11.07
CA LEU A 74 -6.92 4.11 -10.91
C LEU A 74 -6.25 3.29 -12.02
N ARG A 75 -6.38 3.73 -13.29
CA ARG A 75 -5.74 3.06 -14.43
C ARG A 75 -4.21 3.14 -14.34
N ARG A 76 -3.66 4.29 -13.92
CA ARG A 76 -2.21 4.46 -13.68
C ARG A 76 -1.72 3.49 -12.61
N LEU A 77 -2.45 3.35 -11.50
CA LEU A 77 -2.13 2.39 -10.44
C LEU A 77 -2.13 0.96 -10.98
N HIS A 78 -3.17 0.58 -11.74
CA HIS A 78 -3.32 -0.76 -12.30
C HIS A 78 -2.16 -1.14 -13.23
N LEU A 79 -1.75 -0.21 -14.11
CA LEU A 79 -0.77 -0.49 -15.16
C LEU A 79 0.68 -0.34 -14.70
N HIS A 80 0.95 0.56 -13.75
CA HIS A 80 2.33 0.96 -13.42
C HIS A 80 2.72 0.77 -11.94
N HIS A 81 1.76 0.61 -11.04
CA HIS A 81 2.01 0.43 -9.61
C HIS A 81 1.43 -0.90 -9.12
N LEU A 82 1.94 -2.00 -9.70
CA LEU A 82 1.39 -3.36 -9.53
C LEU A 82 1.31 -3.85 -8.07
N ASN A 83 2.12 -3.29 -7.18
CA ASN A 83 2.12 -3.65 -5.75
C ASN A 83 1.19 -2.76 -4.92
N CYS A 84 0.62 -1.70 -5.51
CA CYS A 84 -0.25 -0.77 -4.82
C CYS A 84 -1.65 -1.39 -4.62
N ILE A 85 -2.19 -1.26 -3.41
CA ILE A 85 -3.56 -1.64 -3.09
C ILE A 85 -4.43 -0.39 -3.21
N PRO A 86 -5.36 -0.27 -4.18
CA PRO A 86 -6.27 0.87 -4.20
C PRO A 86 -7.45 0.61 -3.27
N LEU A 87 -7.69 1.53 -2.35
CA LEU A 87 -8.83 1.60 -1.45
C LEU A 87 -9.64 2.86 -1.78
N VAL A 88 -10.74 2.67 -2.48
CA VAL A 88 -11.71 3.73 -2.74
C VAL A 88 -12.44 4.06 -1.44
N TYR A 89 -12.24 5.27 -0.95
CA TYR A 89 -12.80 5.82 0.28
C TYR A 89 -13.80 6.90 -0.04
N SER A 90 -15.06 6.52 -0.23
CA SER A 90 -16.11 7.46 -0.64
C SER A 90 -17.39 7.29 0.16
N ALA A 91 -18.16 8.36 0.28
CA ALA A 91 -19.48 8.34 0.94
C ALA A 91 -20.55 7.65 0.08
N GLY A 92 -20.32 7.57 -1.24
CA GLY A 92 -21.33 7.27 -2.26
C GLY A 92 -21.10 6.00 -3.08
N VAL A 93 -20.23 5.06 -2.66
CA VAL A 93 -20.16 3.74 -3.34
C VAL A 93 -21.35 2.87 -2.92
N GLU A 94 -22.55 3.32 -3.25
CA GLU A 94 -23.81 2.68 -2.84
C GLU A 94 -24.44 1.87 -3.97
N THR A 95 -24.06 2.13 -5.23
CA THR A 95 -24.62 1.45 -6.40
C THR A 95 -23.65 0.45 -7.01
N ILE A 96 -24.21 -0.61 -7.61
CA ILE A 96 -23.45 -1.60 -8.37
C ILE A 96 -22.79 -0.94 -9.60
N ASP A 97 -23.45 0.05 -10.21
CA ASP A 97 -22.95 0.73 -11.41
C ASP A 97 -21.71 1.58 -11.13
N ASP A 98 -21.66 2.26 -9.97
CA ASP A 98 -20.47 3.02 -9.56
C ASP A 98 -19.27 2.08 -9.30
N GLN A 99 -19.53 0.93 -8.68
CA GLN A 99 -18.50 -0.09 -8.47
C GLN A 99 -18.02 -0.70 -9.80
N ALA A 100 -18.92 -0.96 -10.74
CA ALA A 100 -18.58 -1.51 -12.05
C ALA A 100 -17.60 -0.60 -12.80
N ARG A 101 -17.84 0.71 -12.83
CA ARG A 101 -16.94 1.70 -13.45
C ARG A 101 -15.56 1.76 -12.78
N VAL A 102 -15.51 1.60 -11.46
CA VAL A 102 -14.24 1.51 -10.74
C VAL A 102 -13.50 0.23 -11.12
N TYR A 103 -14.19 -0.91 -11.19
CA TYR A 103 -13.58 -2.19 -11.55
C TYR A 103 -13.08 -2.25 -13.00
N GLU A 104 -13.74 -1.56 -13.92
CA GLU A 104 -13.25 -1.38 -15.30
C GLU A 104 -11.89 -0.65 -15.34
N SER A 105 -11.67 0.31 -14.44
CA SER A 105 -10.41 1.05 -14.34
C SER A 105 -9.36 0.33 -13.49
N HIS A 106 -9.77 -0.39 -12.44
CA HIS A 106 -8.90 -1.17 -11.58
C HIS A 106 -9.62 -2.39 -10.96
N PRO A 107 -9.41 -3.62 -11.49
CA PRO A 107 -10.21 -4.80 -11.12
C PRO A 107 -10.00 -5.29 -9.69
N HIS A 108 -8.93 -4.84 -9.02
CA HIS A 108 -8.65 -5.19 -7.62
C HIS A 108 -8.87 -4.03 -6.63
N ALA A 109 -9.58 -2.97 -7.05
CA ALA A 109 -9.93 -1.90 -6.13
C ALA A 109 -10.80 -2.42 -4.98
N LEU A 110 -10.51 -1.94 -3.78
CA LEU A 110 -11.27 -2.21 -2.57
C LEU A 110 -12.10 -0.98 -2.22
N PHE A 111 -13.17 -1.18 -1.45
CA PHE A 111 -14.05 -0.09 -1.05
C PHE A 111 -14.11 0.06 0.48
N GLN A 112 -14.21 1.30 0.94
CA GLN A 112 -14.46 1.68 2.32
C GLN A 112 -15.40 2.89 2.34
N SER A 113 -16.54 2.77 3.02
CA SER A 113 -17.45 3.91 3.17
C SER A 113 -16.87 4.98 4.13
N LYS A 114 -16.97 6.26 3.74
CA LYS A 114 -16.68 7.42 4.60
C LYS A 114 -17.59 7.47 5.83
N ARG A 115 -18.81 6.93 5.75
CA ARG A 115 -19.81 6.93 6.84
C ARG A 115 -19.36 6.17 8.09
N HIS A 116 -18.41 5.24 7.93
CA HIS A 116 -17.85 4.47 9.04
C HIS A 116 -16.77 5.23 9.83
N GLY A 117 -16.34 6.39 9.33
CA GLY A 117 -15.36 7.26 9.97
C GLY A 117 -13.90 6.77 9.91
N LEU A 118 -13.00 7.67 10.28
CA LEU A 118 -11.55 7.45 10.25
C LEU A 118 -11.04 6.27 11.09
N PRO A 119 -11.59 5.96 12.29
CA PRO A 119 -11.14 4.80 13.07
C PRO A 119 -11.34 3.48 12.32
N ARG A 120 -12.43 3.36 11.55
CA ARG A 120 -12.70 2.18 10.73
C ARG A 120 -11.79 2.12 9.51
N LEU A 121 -11.48 3.26 8.90
CA LEU A 121 -10.47 3.33 7.84
C LEU A 121 -9.11 2.86 8.36
N LEU A 122 -8.67 3.34 9.53
CA LEU A 122 -7.40 2.90 10.14
C LEU A 122 -7.38 1.39 10.37
N GLN A 123 -8.45 0.84 10.96
CA GLN A 123 -8.58 -0.62 11.16
C GLN A 123 -8.50 -1.39 9.84
N ARG A 124 -9.12 -0.86 8.77
CA ARG A 124 -9.05 -1.45 7.43
C ARG A 124 -7.63 -1.44 6.89
N ILE A 125 -6.92 -0.31 6.98
CA ILE A 125 -5.51 -0.18 6.57
C ILE A 125 -4.63 -1.16 7.36
N GLU A 126 -4.76 -1.19 8.68
CA GLU A 126 -4.04 -2.13 9.54
C GLU A 126 -4.34 -3.60 9.18
N GLY A 127 -5.58 -3.93 8.82
CA GLY A 127 -5.96 -5.29 8.41
C GLY A 127 -5.51 -5.69 7.00
N LEU A 128 -5.35 -4.71 6.10
CA LEU A 128 -4.83 -4.92 4.74
C LEU A 128 -3.32 -5.15 4.75
N LEU A 129 -2.61 -4.34 5.53
CA LEU A 129 -1.15 -4.42 5.62
C LEU A 129 -0.69 -5.44 6.66
N GLY A 130 -1.42 -5.59 7.75
CA GLY A 130 -1.04 -6.43 8.88
C GLY A 130 -1.11 -7.93 8.57
N GLY A 131 -0.23 -8.69 9.23
CA GLY A 131 -0.18 -10.13 9.04
C GLY A 131 1.05 -10.77 9.68
N ARG A 132 1.17 -12.09 9.52
CA ARG A 132 2.33 -12.87 9.93
C ARG A 132 2.81 -13.74 8.77
N VAL A 133 4.12 -13.91 8.69
CA VAL A 133 4.79 -14.84 7.78
C VAL A 133 5.94 -15.45 8.57
N GLY A 134 5.88 -16.76 8.85
CA GLY A 134 6.85 -17.40 9.75
C GLY A 134 6.92 -16.69 11.11
N ASP A 135 8.13 -16.31 11.50
CA ASP A 135 8.42 -15.56 12.73
C ASP A 135 8.34 -14.02 12.59
N LEU A 136 7.91 -13.52 11.43
CA LEU A 136 7.71 -12.08 11.18
C LEU A 136 6.25 -11.68 11.38
N ALA A 137 6.03 -10.48 11.90
CA ALA A 137 4.73 -9.83 11.97
C ALA A 137 4.79 -8.41 11.40
N LEU A 138 3.81 -8.02 10.60
CA LEU A 138 3.61 -6.63 10.17
C LEU A 138 2.53 -5.98 11.03
N ARG A 139 2.90 -4.89 11.71
CA ARG A 139 2.01 -4.11 12.58
C ARG A 139 2.25 -2.64 12.30
N ARG A 140 1.21 -1.89 11.94
CA ARG A 140 1.29 -0.43 11.71
C ARG A 140 2.51 -0.05 10.87
N GLY A 141 2.62 -0.57 9.66
CA GLY A 141 3.74 -0.23 8.75
C GLY A 141 5.13 -0.72 9.19
N VAL A 142 5.25 -1.45 10.29
CA VAL A 142 6.53 -1.95 10.82
C VAL A 142 6.56 -3.47 10.83
N VAL A 143 7.62 -4.02 10.24
CA VAL A 143 7.93 -5.45 10.33
C VAL A 143 8.68 -5.70 11.63
N VAL A 144 8.22 -6.68 12.39
CA VAL A 144 8.75 -7.10 13.69
C VAL A 144 9.15 -8.56 13.58
N HIS A 145 10.41 -8.88 13.90
CA HIS A 145 10.81 -10.25 14.17
C HIS A 145 10.33 -10.63 15.57
N VAL A 146 9.34 -11.53 15.65
CA VAL A 146 8.58 -11.80 16.88
C VAL A 146 9.45 -12.34 18.01
N PRO A 147 10.40 -13.28 17.77
CA PRO A 147 11.26 -13.79 18.84
C PRO A 147 12.19 -12.74 19.45
N SER A 148 12.83 -11.90 18.63
CA SER A 148 13.84 -10.94 19.12
C SER A 148 13.31 -9.53 19.40
N GLY A 149 12.10 -9.21 18.91
CA GLY A 149 11.53 -7.87 18.98
C GLY A 149 12.20 -6.83 18.07
N ARG A 150 13.25 -7.19 17.32
CA ARG A 150 13.91 -6.30 16.36
C ARG A 150 12.95 -5.92 15.25
N THR A 151 13.04 -4.67 14.80
CA THR A 151 12.10 -4.08 13.84
C THR A 151 12.79 -3.54 12.60
N THR A 152 12.03 -3.42 11.51
CA THR A 152 12.39 -2.67 10.30
C THR A 152 11.13 -2.08 9.68
N ASN A 153 11.20 -0.86 9.16
CA ASN A 153 10.09 -0.15 8.53
C ASN A 153 10.36 0.17 7.05
N HIS A 154 11.33 -0.52 6.44
CA HIS A 154 11.68 -0.28 5.05
C HIS A 154 10.56 -0.74 4.11
N ARG A 155 10.16 0.09 3.13
CA ARG A 155 9.04 -0.14 2.21
C ARG A 155 9.06 -1.55 1.60
N VAL A 156 10.20 -2.00 1.08
CA VAL A 156 10.35 -3.34 0.47
C VAL A 156 9.99 -4.47 1.45
N ALA A 157 10.35 -4.36 2.73
CA ALA A 157 10.01 -5.37 3.74
C ALA A 157 8.51 -5.41 3.99
N VAL A 158 7.89 -4.23 4.13
CA VAL A 158 6.45 -4.08 4.33
C VAL A 158 5.68 -4.60 3.12
N THR A 159 6.07 -4.20 1.90
CA THR A 159 5.47 -4.65 0.63
C THR A 159 5.52 -6.17 0.50
N LEU A 160 6.67 -6.78 0.78
CA LEU A 160 6.84 -8.23 0.71
C LEU A 160 5.98 -9.00 1.72
N LEU A 161 5.88 -8.50 2.97
CA LEU A 161 5.02 -9.13 3.99
C LEU A 161 3.53 -9.00 3.62
N ALA A 162 3.11 -7.80 3.21
CA ALA A 162 1.72 -7.53 2.81
C ALA A 162 1.31 -8.39 1.59
N ALA A 163 2.17 -8.49 0.58
CA ALA A 163 1.91 -9.27 -0.62
C ALA A 163 1.88 -10.79 -0.36
N ARG A 164 2.77 -11.32 0.49
CA ARG A 164 2.78 -12.75 0.81
C ARG A 164 1.48 -13.19 1.46
N ARG A 165 0.89 -12.37 2.34
CA ARG A 165 -0.45 -12.63 2.92
C ARG A 165 -1.54 -12.71 1.85
N ALA A 166 -1.44 -11.90 0.80
CA ALA A 166 -2.35 -11.95 -0.34
C ALA A 166 -2.03 -13.10 -1.33
N ASN A 167 -1.07 -13.97 -1.00
CA ASN A 167 -0.50 -15.00 -1.88
C ASN A 167 -0.02 -14.45 -3.25
N ARG A 168 0.57 -13.25 -3.23
CA ARG A 168 1.08 -12.56 -4.43
C ARG A 168 2.61 -12.45 -4.38
N GLY A 169 3.23 -12.54 -5.55
CA GLY A 169 4.60 -12.06 -5.73
C GLY A 169 4.64 -10.53 -5.84
N VAL A 170 5.78 -9.95 -5.52
CA VAL A 170 6.03 -8.50 -5.62
C VAL A 170 6.97 -8.24 -6.78
N VAL A 171 6.63 -7.26 -7.62
CA VAL A 171 7.55 -6.77 -8.66
C VAL A 171 8.36 -5.63 -8.09
N LEU A 172 9.66 -5.84 -7.87
CA LEU A 172 10.54 -4.80 -7.34
C LEU A 172 11.20 -4.01 -8.48
N ARG A 173 11.37 -2.69 -8.29
CA ARG A 173 12.15 -1.86 -9.22
C ARG A 173 13.63 -2.24 -9.11
N GLU A 174 14.43 -1.83 -10.09
CA GLU A 174 15.88 -2.14 -10.08
C GLU A 174 16.59 -1.52 -8.86
N SER A 175 16.19 -0.31 -8.47
CA SER A 175 16.65 0.35 -7.25
C SER A 175 16.34 -0.44 -5.96
N ASP A 176 15.30 -1.30 -5.99
CA ASP A 176 14.84 -2.09 -4.84
C ASP A 176 15.55 -3.43 -4.69
N ALA A 177 16.25 -3.92 -5.71
CA ALA A 177 17.00 -5.17 -5.62
C ALA A 177 18.06 -5.10 -4.50
N ARG A 178 18.69 -3.94 -4.30
CA ARG A 178 19.62 -3.72 -3.18
C ARG A 178 18.90 -3.72 -1.84
N ALA A 179 17.68 -3.21 -1.77
CA ALA A 179 16.89 -3.24 -0.54
C ALA A 179 16.43 -4.66 -0.17
N ALA A 180 16.08 -5.49 -1.17
CA ALA A 180 15.77 -6.90 -0.95
C ALA A 180 16.97 -7.68 -0.39
N ARG A 181 18.20 -7.42 -0.88
CA ARG A 181 19.42 -8.01 -0.31
C ARG A 181 19.65 -7.59 1.15
N ARG A 182 19.58 -6.28 1.43
CA ARG A 182 19.70 -5.79 2.81
C ARG A 182 18.63 -6.34 3.75
N LEU A 183 17.43 -6.63 3.23
CA LEU A 183 16.40 -7.31 3.99
C LEU A 183 16.80 -8.75 4.30
N ASN A 184 17.36 -9.50 3.35
CA ASN A 184 17.93 -10.82 3.63
C ASN A 184 19.04 -10.76 4.67
N ASP A 185 19.97 -9.81 4.56
CA ASP A 185 21.04 -9.63 5.56
C ASP A 185 20.44 -9.39 6.96
N TRP A 186 19.42 -8.52 7.07
CA TRP A 186 18.70 -8.29 8.32
C TRP A 186 17.99 -9.56 8.84
N LEU A 187 17.38 -10.36 7.95
CA LEU A 187 16.72 -11.62 8.30
C LEU A 187 17.73 -12.65 8.86
N ASP A 188 18.90 -12.76 8.24
CA ASP A 188 20.00 -13.60 8.72
C ASP A 188 20.51 -13.12 10.08
N GLU A 189 20.73 -11.82 10.26
CA GLU A 189 21.18 -11.23 11.53
C GLU A 189 20.21 -11.47 12.69
N VAL A 190 18.90 -11.47 12.43
CA VAL A 190 17.89 -11.75 13.48
C VAL A 190 17.64 -13.25 13.66
N GLY A 191 18.26 -14.10 12.84
CA GLY A 191 18.06 -15.55 12.87
C GLY A 191 16.66 -15.99 12.41
N SER A 192 16.03 -15.22 11.52
CA SER A 192 14.65 -15.50 11.08
C SER A 192 14.58 -16.76 10.21
N ASN A 193 13.50 -17.53 10.39
CA ASN A 193 13.14 -18.65 9.53
C ASN A 193 12.56 -18.21 8.18
N VAL A 194 12.44 -16.91 7.91
CA VAL A 194 11.98 -16.35 6.65
C VAL A 194 13.16 -15.91 5.80
N LEU A 195 12.99 -15.96 4.48
CA LEU A 195 13.93 -15.43 3.50
C LEU A 195 13.19 -14.73 2.35
N VAL A 196 13.88 -13.80 1.69
CA VAL A 196 13.46 -13.19 0.42
C VAL A 196 13.92 -14.08 -0.73
N ARG A 197 12.95 -14.67 -1.44
CA ARG A 197 13.16 -15.54 -2.60
C ARG A 197 12.94 -14.75 -3.89
N ALA A 198 13.92 -14.77 -4.79
CA ALA A 198 13.75 -14.28 -6.16
C ALA A 198 13.03 -15.35 -7.00
N LEU A 199 11.99 -14.93 -7.74
CA LEU A 199 11.20 -15.80 -8.62
C LEU A 199 11.58 -15.63 -10.12
N GLY A 200 12.52 -14.72 -10.42
CA GLY A 200 12.88 -14.34 -11.79
C GLY A 200 12.13 -13.09 -12.28
N GLY A 201 12.62 -12.43 -13.33
CA GLY A 201 11.93 -11.28 -13.94
C GLY A 201 11.59 -10.14 -12.98
N ARG A 202 12.46 -9.86 -11.98
CA ARG A 202 12.24 -8.89 -10.88
C ARG A 202 11.09 -9.22 -9.91
N HIS A 203 10.57 -10.44 -9.95
CA HIS A 203 9.57 -10.90 -8.99
C HIS A 203 10.26 -11.47 -7.74
N TYR A 204 9.72 -11.11 -6.59
CA TYR A 204 10.21 -11.52 -5.28
C TYR A 204 9.06 -11.96 -4.39
N GLN A 205 9.35 -12.82 -3.42
CA GLN A 205 8.37 -13.28 -2.43
C GLN A 205 9.10 -13.64 -1.13
N LEU A 206 8.39 -13.59 -0.01
CA LEU A 206 8.86 -14.22 1.21
C LEU A 206 8.54 -15.71 1.21
N ALA A 207 9.48 -16.50 1.69
CA ALA A 207 9.32 -17.94 1.90
C ALA A 207 9.85 -18.31 3.28
N THR A 208 9.29 -19.35 3.88
CA THR A 208 9.90 -20.00 5.04
C THR A 208 11.07 -20.88 4.56
N ARG A 209 12.15 -20.94 5.35
CA ARG A 209 13.30 -21.82 5.13
C ARG A 209 12.92 -23.29 5.20
N ASP A 210 11.92 -23.61 6.02
CA ASP A 210 11.26 -24.91 6.04
C ASP A 210 9.84 -24.79 5.44
N PRO A 211 9.62 -25.27 4.20
CA PRO A 211 8.31 -25.24 3.56
C PRO A 211 7.26 -26.12 4.26
N ARG A 212 7.69 -27.07 5.11
CA ARG A 212 6.79 -27.99 5.83
C ARG A 212 6.21 -27.39 7.11
N ALA A 213 6.70 -26.21 7.51
CA ALA A 213 6.23 -25.45 8.65
C ALA A 213 5.18 -24.38 8.29
N GLU A 214 4.72 -24.34 7.03
CA GLU A 214 3.58 -23.50 6.65
C GLU A 214 2.28 -24.17 7.13
N PRO A 215 1.45 -23.48 7.95
CA PRO A 215 0.13 -23.98 8.37
C PRO A 215 -0.89 -24.00 7.23
#